data_AF-A0A523IWN4-F1
#
_entry.id   AF-A0A523IWN4-F1
#
_cell.length_a   1.000
_cell.length_b   1.000
_cell.length_c   1.000
_cell.angle_alpha   90.00
_cell.angle_beta   90.00
_cell.angle_gamma   90.00
#
_symmetry.space_group_name_H-M   'P 1'
#
loop_
_entity.id
_entity.type
_entity.pdbx_description
1 polymer ?
#
loop_
_entity_poly.entity_id
_entity_poly.type
_entity_poly.pdbx_seq_one_letter_code
_entity_poly.pdbx_strand_id
1 'polypeptide(L)'
;MAIDDKEKALEIAETVKKHFPNLEVLARSFDRRHTYELMNLGVRIIQRETFNSALELGTSALRHLGFHGYRAHRAALTFKHHDEKTLIDLHEHWGDEKTFLIQMQERNQDLIDLLSSDEEELEENMDHSWERPSTK
;
A
#
# COMPACT_ATOMS: atom_id res chain seq x y z
N MET A 1 16.77 -8.69 -5.11
CA MET A 1 17.75 -7.62 -5.31
C MET A 1 17.40 -6.44 -4.44
N ALA A 2 18.40 -5.94 -3.70
CA ALA A 2 18.29 -4.82 -2.78
C ALA A 2 19.45 -3.86 -3.07
N ILE A 3 19.32 -3.11 -4.16
CA ILE A 3 20.35 -2.19 -4.65
C ILE A 3 19.80 -0.77 -4.50
N ASP A 4 20.64 0.14 -4.03
CA ASP A 4 20.24 1.52 -3.76
C ASP A 4 20.28 2.43 -4.99
N ASP A 5 20.93 2.00 -6.07
CA ASP A 5 20.92 2.71 -7.35
C ASP A 5 19.71 2.23 -8.17
N LYS A 6 18.79 3.16 -8.51
CA LYS A 6 17.55 2.85 -9.23
C LYS A 6 17.84 2.35 -10.63
N GLU A 7 18.68 3.06 -11.35
CA GLU A 7 19.07 2.75 -12.72
C GLU A 7 19.76 1.38 -12.80
N LYS A 8 20.64 1.08 -11.86
CA LYS A 8 21.31 -0.23 -11.76
C LYS A 8 20.33 -1.35 -11.45
N ALA A 9 19.35 -1.09 -10.58
CA ALA A 9 18.30 -2.06 -10.29
C ALA A 9 17.48 -2.40 -11.55
N LEU A 10 17.15 -1.39 -12.37
CA LEU A 10 16.46 -1.61 -13.65
C LEU A 10 17.32 -2.37 -14.66
N GLU A 11 18.60 -2.01 -14.81
CA GLU A 11 19.54 -2.70 -15.73
C GLU A 11 19.69 -4.19 -15.38
N ILE A 12 19.78 -4.51 -14.09
CA ILE A 12 19.87 -5.89 -13.61
C ILE A 12 18.56 -6.63 -13.86
N ALA A 13 17.41 -6.01 -13.55
CA ALA A 13 16.11 -6.62 -13.79
C ALA A 13 15.92 -6.94 -15.29
N GLU A 14 16.22 -5.99 -16.18
CA GLU A 14 16.16 -6.20 -17.63
C GLU A 14 17.08 -7.34 -18.07
N THR A 15 18.33 -7.34 -17.60
CA THR A 15 19.33 -8.36 -17.94
C THR A 15 18.87 -9.75 -17.48
N VAL A 16 18.37 -9.86 -16.26
CA VAL A 16 17.87 -11.13 -15.70
C VAL A 16 16.66 -11.61 -16.50
N LYS A 17 15.70 -10.74 -16.78
CA LYS A 17 14.48 -11.12 -17.53
C LYS A 17 14.78 -11.54 -18.97
N LYS A 18 15.80 -10.95 -19.59
CA LYS A 18 16.28 -11.30 -20.93
C LYS A 18 16.97 -12.66 -20.99
N HIS A 19 17.87 -12.96 -20.05
CA HIS A 19 18.72 -14.15 -20.12
C HIS A 19 18.18 -15.33 -19.29
N PHE A 20 17.37 -15.05 -18.27
CA PHE A 20 16.81 -16.01 -17.33
C PHE A 20 15.30 -15.74 -17.13
N PRO A 21 14.46 -15.89 -18.17
CA PRO A 21 13.04 -15.49 -18.12
C PRO A 21 12.22 -16.21 -17.04
N ASN A 22 12.65 -17.41 -16.64
CA ASN A 22 12.00 -18.23 -15.62
C ASN A 22 12.51 -17.94 -14.19
N LEU A 23 13.57 -17.14 -14.04
CA LEU A 23 14.09 -16.79 -12.73
C LEU A 23 13.17 -15.75 -12.09
N GLU A 24 12.71 -16.05 -10.89
CA GLU A 24 11.89 -15.11 -10.13
C GLU A 24 12.77 -14.01 -9.50
N VAL A 25 12.36 -12.76 -9.70
CA VAL A 25 13.06 -11.59 -9.17
C VAL A 25 12.17 -10.94 -8.13
N LEU A 26 12.70 -10.85 -6.90
CA LEU A 26 12.16 -10.03 -5.83
C LEU A 26 12.98 -8.74 -5.79
N ALA A 27 12.35 -7.57 -5.87
CA ALA A 27 13.06 -6.29 -5.95
C ALA A 27 12.65 -5.32 -4.85
N ARG A 28 13.63 -4.62 -4.26
CA ARG A 28 13.39 -3.37 -3.53
C ARG A 28 13.14 -2.26 -4.55
N SER A 29 12.09 -1.48 -4.36
CA SER A 29 11.88 -0.22 -5.09
C SER A 29 11.99 0.98 -4.15
N PHE A 30 12.29 2.14 -4.73
CA PHE A 30 12.47 3.38 -4.00
C PHE A 30 11.16 4.11 -3.75
N ASP A 31 10.35 4.21 -4.81
CA ASP A 31 9.10 4.94 -4.83
C ASP A 31 8.12 4.29 -5.81
N ARG A 32 6.95 4.90 -6.00
CA ARG A 32 5.92 4.41 -6.92
C ARG A 32 6.38 4.40 -8.37
N ARG A 33 7.15 5.40 -8.82
CA ARG A 33 7.66 5.47 -10.20
C ARG A 33 8.61 4.31 -10.49
N HIS A 34 9.58 4.10 -9.59
CA HIS A 34 10.52 2.98 -9.72
C HIS A 34 9.80 1.63 -9.65
N THR A 35 8.73 1.54 -8.86
CA THR A 35 7.88 0.35 -8.84
C THR A 35 7.24 0.08 -10.21
N TYR A 36 6.69 1.10 -10.86
CA TYR A 36 6.12 0.96 -12.21
C TYR A 36 7.14 0.58 -13.28
N GLU A 37 8.35 1.13 -13.20
CA GLU A 37 9.46 0.75 -14.09
C GLU A 37 9.81 -0.74 -13.94
N LEU A 38 9.92 -1.23 -12.70
CA LEU A 38 10.17 -2.66 -12.42
C LEU A 38 9.00 -3.55 -12.88
N MET A 39 7.75 -3.10 -12.70
CA MET A 39 6.56 -3.80 -13.19
C MET A 39 6.55 -3.91 -14.72
N ASN A 40 6.94 -2.86 -15.45
CA ASN A 40 7.09 -2.88 -16.91
C ASN A 40 8.15 -3.87 -17.40
N LEU A 41 9.18 -4.13 -16.60
CA LEU A 41 10.18 -5.18 -16.87
C LEU A 41 9.68 -6.59 -16.50
N GLY A 42 8.45 -6.73 -15.99
CA GLY A 42 7.85 -7.99 -15.61
C GLY A 42 8.36 -8.55 -14.27
N VAL A 43 8.83 -7.68 -13.38
CA VAL A 43 9.11 -8.02 -11.97
C VAL A 43 7.78 -8.00 -11.21
N ARG A 44 7.43 -9.12 -10.57
CA ARG A 44 6.12 -9.29 -9.91
C ARG A 44 6.15 -9.06 -8.41
N ILE A 45 7.28 -9.31 -7.77
CA ILE A 45 7.42 -9.19 -6.31
C ILE A 45 8.29 -7.97 -6.03
N ILE A 46 7.66 -6.87 -5.66
CA ILE A 46 8.32 -5.58 -5.43
C ILE A 46 7.94 -5.04 -4.06
N GLN A 47 8.94 -4.65 -3.27
CA GLN A 47 8.74 -4.04 -1.96
C GLN A 47 9.31 -2.62 -1.97
N ARG A 48 8.46 -1.62 -1.74
CA ARG A 48 8.91 -0.23 -1.53
C ARG A 48 9.64 -0.12 -0.20
N GLU A 49 10.80 0.52 -0.22
CA GLU A 49 11.76 0.53 0.88
C GLU A 49 11.24 1.10 2.20
N THR A 50 10.48 2.19 2.15
CA THR A 50 10.05 2.94 3.33
C THR A 50 8.59 2.71 3.69
N PHE A 51 7.83 2.03 2.82
CA PHE A 51 6.37 1.96 2.93
C PHE A 51 5.91 1.31 4.23
N ASN A 52 6.44 0.12 4.56
CA ASN A 52 6.05 -0.60 5.77
C ASN A 52 6.46 0.17 7.04
N SER A 53 7.66 0.75 7.07
CA SER A 53 8.13 1.54 8.22
C SER A 53 7.29 2.81 8.41
N ALA A 54 6.88 3.47 7.32
CA ALA A 54 5.99 4.62 7.38
C ALA A 54 4.59 4.23 7.91
N LEU A 55 4.09 3.05 7.54
CA LEU A 55 2.83 2.53 8.04
C LEU A 55 2.88 2.23 9.54
N GLU A 56 3.97 1.64 10.03
CA GLU A 56 4.20 1.41 11.46
C GLU A 56 4.29 2.73 12.24
N LEU A 57 4.97 3.73 11.67
CA LEU A 57 5.05 5.07 12.26
C LEU A 57 3.66 5.73 12.34
N GLY A 58 2.87 5.66 11.26
CA GLY A 58 1.49 6.17 11.25
C GLY A 58 0.60 5.47 12.28
N THR A 59 0.73 4.14 12.40
CA THR A 59 0.03 3.36 13.43
C THR A 59 0.40 3.84 14.84
N SER A 60 1.68 4.09 15.07
CA SER A 60 2.18 4.60 16.35
C SER A 60 1.66 6.01 16.64
N ALA A 61 1.62 6.87 15.63
CA ALA A 61 1.07 8.23 15.74
C ALA A 61 -0.41 8.21 16.13
N LEU A 62 -1.23 7.37 15.49
CA LEU A 62 -2.65 7.20 15.86
C LEU A 62 -2.80 6.78 17.33
N ARG A 63 -1.99 5.82 17.79
CA ARG A 63 -2.00 5.41 19.20
C ARG A 63 -1.65 6.55 20.15
N HIS A 64 -0.66 7.37 19.79
CA HIS A 64 -0.27 8.54 20.57
C HIS A 64 -1.35 9.63 20.60
N LEU A 65 -2.19 9.72 19.56
CA LEU A 65 -3.34 10.63 19.51
C LEU A 65 -4.56 10.12 20.30
N GLY A 66 -4.45 8.94 20.94
CA GLY A 66 -5.50 8.38 21.81
C GLY A 66 -6.35 7.30 21.15
N PHE A 67 -6.08 6.91 19.91
CA PHE A 67 -6.79 5.80 19.27
C PHE A 67 -6.42 4.47 19.94
N HIS A 68 -7.43 3.62 20.16
CA HIS A 68 -7.21 2.27 20.66
C HIS A 68 -6.31 1.47 19.70
N GLY A 69 -5.43 0.62 20.24
CA GLY A 69 -4.43 -0.12 19.45
C GLY A 69 -5.05 -0.95 18.31
N TYR A 70 -6.22 -1.55 18.56
CA TYR A 70 -6.97 -2.26 17.53
C TYR A 70 -7.44 -1.34 16.38
N ARG A 71 -8.00 -0.16 16.69
CA ARG A 71 -8.45 0.83 15.67
C ARG A 71 -7.26 1.30 14.82
N ALA A 72 -6.16 1.68 15.47
CA ALA A 72 -4.96 2.13 14.78
C ALA A 72 -4.38 1.04 13.85
N HIS A 73 -4.36 -0.21 14.30
CA HIS A 73 -3.88 -1.33 13.48
C HIS A 73 -4.83 -1.66 12.32
N ARG A 74 -6.15 -1.64 12.56
CA ARG A 74 -7.15 -1.85 11.50
C ARG A 74 -7.03 -0.78 10.41
N ALA A 75 -6.96 0.50 10.78
CA ALA A 75 -6.76 1.59 9.83
C ALA A 75 -5.48 1.42 8.98
N ALA A 76 -4.37 1.00 9.61
CA ALA A 76 -3.13 0.72 8.89
C ALA A 76 -3.26 -0.46 7.91
N LEU A 77 -3.97 -1.51 8.28
CA LEU A 77 -4.25 -2.63 7.37
C LEU A 77 -5.16 -2.19 6.21
N THR A 78 -6.24 -1.46 6.48
CA THR A 78 -7.14 -0.94 5.45
C THR A 78 -6.36 -0.06 4.45
N PHE A 79 -5.54 0.86 4.95
CA PHE A 79 -4.66 1.69 4.13
C PHE A 79 -3.69 0.85 3.29
N LYS A 80 -3.03 -0.15 3.89
CA LYS A 80 -2.07 -1.01 3.19
C LYS A 80 -2.69 -1.72 2.00
N HIS A 81 -3.82 -2.40 2.23
CA HIS A 81 -4.52 -3.15 1.17
C HIS A 81 -4.97 -2.22 0.04
N HIS A 82 -5.50 -1.04 0.39
CA HIS A 82 -5.93 -0.05 -0.60
C HIS A 82 -4.76 0.51 -1.41
N ASP A 83 -3.65 0.84 -0.75
CA ASP A 83 -2.46 1.36 -1.42
C ASP A 83 -1.85 0.32 -2.38
N GLU A 84 -1.75 -0.95 -1.98
CA GLU A 84 -1.25 -2.05 -2.81
C GLU A 84 -2.16 -2.29 -4.03
N LYS A 85 -3.49 -2.28 -3.85
CA LYS A 85 -4.45 -2.39 -4.95
C LYS A 85 -4.35 -1.20 -5.90
N THR A 86 -4.35 0.02 -5.35
CA THR A 86 -4.25 1.27 -6.12
C THR A 86 -2.96 1.34 -6.92
N LEU A 87 -1.85 0.83 -6.38
CA LEU A 87 -0.59 0.74 -7.10
C LEU A 87 -0.75 -0.10 -8.38
N ILE A 88 -1.37 -1.27 -8.29
CA ILE A 88 -1.61 -2.15 -9.44
C ILE A 88 -2.59 -1.51 -10.43
N ASP A 89 -3.72 -1.00 -9.95
CA ASP A 89 -4.74 -0.38 -10.81
C ASP A 89 -4.17 0.81 -11.61
N LEU A 90 -3.42 1.69 -10.94
CA LEU A 90 -2.85 2.88 -11.59
C LEU A 90 -1.67 2.57 -12.52
N HIS A 91 -1.04 1.40 -12.37
CA HIS A 91 0.04 0.98 -13.26
C HIS A 91 -0.44 0.82 -14.70
N GLU A 92 -1.68 0.36 -14.91
CA GLU A 92 -2.28 0.18 -16.24
C GLU A 92 -2.34 1.49 -17.04
N HIS A 93 -2.51 2.61 -16.35
CA HIS A 93 -2.63 3.94 -16.96
C HIS A 93 -1.34 4.76 -16.87
N TRP A 94 -0.24 4.14 -16.43
CA TRP A 94 1.03 4.83 -16.30
C TRP A 94 1.59 5.20 -17.69
N GLY A 95 1.69 6.51 -17.94
CA GLY A 95 2.05 7.08 -19.25
C GLY A 95 0.92 7.88 -19.91
N ASP A 96 -0.33 7.66 -19.51
CA ASP A 96 -1.46 8.54 -19.81
C ASP A 96 -1.71 9.45 -18.61
N GLU A 97 -1.03 10.60 -18.59
CA GLU A 97 -1.03 11.54 -17.46
C GLU A 97 -2.44 11.99 -17.06
N LYS A 98 -3.33 12.18 -18.04
CA LYS A 98 -4.69 12.65 -17.77
C LYS A 98 -5.53 11.58 -17.08
N THR A 99 -5.52 10.37 -17.64
CA THR A 99 -6.29 9.24 -17.06
C THR A 99 -5.73 8.85 -15.70
N PHE A 100 -4.39 8.81 -15.56
CA PHE A 100 -3.71 8.53 -14.31
C PHE A 100 -4.14 9.52 -13.20
N LEU A 101 -4.15 10.82 -13.50
CA LEU A 101 -4.51 11.84 -12.51
C LEU A 101 -5.95 11.69 -12.04
N ILE A 102 -6.90 11.46 -12.96
CA ILE A 102 -8.32 11.29 -12.64
C ILE A 102 -8.51 10.08 -11.72
N GLN A 103 -7.94 8.94 -12.09
CA GLN A 103 -8.08 7.73 -11.27
C GLN A 103 -7.36 7.83 -9.93
N MET A 104 -6.23 8.54 -9.86
CA MET A 104 -5.54 8.78 -8.59
C MET A 104 -6.42 9.59 -7.62
N GLN A 105 -7.12 10.60 -8.13
CA GLN A 105 -8.08 11.37 -7.32
C GLN A 105 -9.24 10.51 -6.83
N GLU A 106 -9.82 9.69 -7.72
CA GLU A 106 -10.88 8.74 -7.37
C GLU A 106 -10.41 7.76 -6.28
N ARG A 107 -9.24 7.15 -6.45
CA ARG A 107 -8.66 6.22 -5.48
C ARG A 107 -8.34 6.87 -4.14
N ASN A 108 -7.99 8.14 -4.11
CA ASN A 108 -7.85 8.85 -2.83
C ASN A 108 -9.19 9.06 -2.15
N GLN A 109 -10.24 9.39 -2.91
CA GLN A 109 -11.58 9.54 -2.34
C GLN A 109 -12.08 8.21 -1.79
N ASP A 110 -11.92 7.10 -2.54
CA ASP A 110 -12.24 5.75 -2.09
C ASP A 110 -11.57 5.43 -0.74
N LEU A 111 -10.30 5.80 -0.56
CA LEU A 111 -9.57 5.58 0.69
C LEU A 111 -10.15 6.39 1.85
N ILE A 112 -10.49 7.66 1.61
CA ILE A 112 -11.08 8.53 2.62
C ILE A 112 -12.41 7.95 3.09
N ASP A 113 -13.26 7.53 2.14
CA ASP A 113 -14.58 6.97 2.44
C ASP A 113 -14.44 5.65 3.21
N LEU A 114 -13.53 4.77 2.78
CA LEU A 114 -13.23 3.51 3.48
C LEU A 114 -12.78 3.74 4.92
N LEU A 115 -11.79 4.61 5.14
CA LEU A 115 -11.28 4.89 6.49
C LEU A 115 -12.34 5.54 7.39
N SER A 116 -13.17 6.43 6.84
CA SER A 116 -14.25 7.10 7.58
C SER A 116 -15.33 6.10 7.99
N SER A 117 -15.74 5.22 7.08
CA SER A 117 -16.73 4.17 7.39
C SER A 117 -16.22 3.16 8.42
N ASP A 118 -14.94 2.77 8.34
CA ASP A 118 -14.30 1.89 9.33
C ASP A 118 -14.28 2.56 10.72
N GLU A 119 -14.09 3.88 10.78
CA GLU A 119 -14.14 4.65 12.02
C GLU A 119 -15.54 4.69 12.63
N GLU A 120 -16.57 5.02 11.84
CA GLU A 120 -17.97 5.03 12.28
C GLU A 120 -18.42 3.65 12.80
N GLU A 121 -18.12 2.57 12.06
CA GLU A 121 -18.46 1.20 12.45
C GLU A 121 -17.82 0.82 13.80
N LEU A 122 -16.58 1.26 14.04
CA LEU A 122 -15.87 0.98 15.29
C LEU A 122 -16.46 1.78 16.47
N GLU A 123 -16.95 2.98 16.23
CA GLU A 123 -17.61 3.81 17.25
C GLU A 123 -18.96 3.23 17.65
N GLU A 124 -19.82 2.89 16.68
CA GLU A 124 -21.10 2.23 16.94
C GLU A 124 -20.91 0.92 17.72
N ASN A 125 -19.94 0.10 17.31
CA ASN A 125 -19.65 -1.17 18.00
C ASN A 125 -19.15 -0.98 19.45
N MET A 126 -18.44 0.12 19.75
CA MET A 126 -18.02 0.42 21.12
C MET A 126 -19.19 0.92 21.98
N ASP A 127 -20.05 1.77 21.44
CA ASP A 127 -21.24 2.26 22.17
C ASP A 127 -22.20 1.10 22.50
N HIS A 128 -22.39 0.16 21.58
CA HIS A 128 -23.18 -1.05 21.80
C HIS A 128 -22.47 -2.14 22.64
N SER A 129 -21.20 -1.95 23.01
CA SER A 129 -20.47 -2.92 23.84
C SER A 129 -21.01 -3.01 25.26
N TRP A 130 -21.72 -1.98 25.75
CA TRP A 130 -22.35 -1.96 27.07
C TRP A 130 -23.71 -2.67 27.12
N GLU A 131 -24.32 -2.94 25.96
CA GLU A 131 -25.65 -3.55 25.84
C GLU A 131 -25.61 -5.08 25.71
N ARG A 132 -24.43 -5.68 25.56
CA ARG A 132 -24.26 -7.13 25.50
C ARG A 132 -24.11 -7.71 26.91
N PRO A 133 -25.12 -8.41 27.48
CA PRO A 133 -24.94 -9.06 28.76
C PRO A 133 -23.84 -10.11 28.63
N SER A 134 -22.89 -10.10 29.56
CA SER A 134 -21.82 -11.11 29.60
C SER A 134 -22.44 -12.49 29.80
N THR A 135 -22.57 -13.26 28.73
CA THR A 135 -22.92 -14.67 28.83
C THR A 135 -21.74 -15.40 29.47
N LYS A 136 -21.96 -15.83 30.72
CA LYS A 136 -21.11 -16.79 31.44
C LYS A 136 -21.15 -18.16 30.78
#